data_AF-A0A2I0CQZ5-F1
#
_entry.id   AF-A0A2I0CQZ5-F1
#
_cell.length_a   1.000
_cell.length_b   1.000
_cell.length_c   1.000
_cell.angle_alpha   90.00
_cell.angle_beta   90.00
_cell.angle_gamma   90.00
#
_symmetry.space_group_name_H-M   'P 1'
#
loop_
_entity.id
_entity.type
_entity.pdbx_description
1 polymer ?
#
loop_
_entity_poly.entity_id
_entity_poly.type
_entity_poly.pdbx_seq_one_letter_code
_entity_poly.pdbx_strand_id
1 'polypeptide(L)'
;MDRAIFTLLAQRDRLVAQAAFFKTITNKLRATGRVAQVIAQAITRAQTKSVHPKVVDRIYRTMIAALIEAELEEHAVLNAQASHT
;
A
#
# COMPACT_ATOMS: atom_id res chain seq x y z
N MET A 1 -16.64 -15.71 -3.79
CA MET A 1 -15.27 -16.25 -3.74
C MET A 1 -14.30 -15.25 -3.11
N ASP A 2 -14.47 -13.95 -3.30
CA ASP A 2 -13.41 -12.96 -3.00
C ASP A 2 -13.47 -12.32 -1.60
N ARG A 3 -14.37 -12.79 -0.73
CA ARG A 3 -14.52 -12.26 0.63
C ARG A 3 -13.21 -12.24 1.41
N ALA A 4 -12.40 -13.29 1.26
CA ALA A 4 -11.07 -13.36 1.91
C ALA A 4 -10.10 -12.31 1.36
N ILE A 5 -10.19 -11.95 0.08
CA ILE A 5 -9.35 -10.91 -0.54
C ILE A 5 -9.69 -9.55 0.06
N PHE A 6 -10.98 -9.22 0.19
CA PHE A 6 -11.42 -7.98 0.82
C PHE A 6 -11.01 -7.89 2.30
N THR A 7 -11.11 -8.99 3.06
CA THR A 7 -10.65 -9.02 4.45
C THR A 7 -9.15 -8.74 4.55
N LEU A 8 -8.34 -9.35 3.68
CA LEU A 8 -6.89 -9.15 3.68
C LEU A 8 -6.50 -7.75 3.22
N LEU A 9 -7.23 -7.16 2.26
CA LEU A 9 -7.06 -5.77 1.85
C LEU A 9 -7.33 -4.82 3.01
N ALA A 10 -8.47 -4.95 3.69
CA ALA A 10 -8.80 -4.10 4.84
C ALA A 10 -7.76 -4.19 5.98
N GLN A 11 -7.18 -5.37 6.21
CA GLN A 11 -6.07 -5.52 7.15
C GLN A 11 -4.82 -4.80 6.68
N ARG A 12 -4.48 -4.92 5.40
CA ARG A 12 -3.32 -4.25 4.80
C ARG A 12 -3.47 -2.72 4.87
N ASP A 13 -4.64 -2.19 4.57
CA ASP A 13 -4.93 -0.75 4.60
C ASP A 13 -4.73 -0.19 6.01
N ARG A 14 -5.23 -0.89 7.04
CA ARG A 14 -5.01 -0.50 8.44
C ARG A 14 -3.53 -0.49 8.83
N LEU A 15 -2.75 -1.46 8.36
CA LEU A 15 -1.31 -1.50 8.62
C LEU A 15 -0.56 -0.37 7.91
N VAL A 16 -0.99 -0.01 6.69
CA VAL A 16 -0.43 1.13 5.95
C VAL A 16 -0.77 2.44 6.65
N ALA A 17 -2.02 2.65 7.05
CA ALA A 17 -2.45 3.84 7.81
C ALA A 17 -1.68 4.00 9.14
N GLN A 18 -1.51 2.90 9.90
CA GLN A 18 -0.69 2.92 11.13
C GLN A 18 0.79 3.23 10.85
N ALA A 19 1.33 2.74 9.74
CA ALA A 19 2.70 3.01 9.33
C ALA A 19 2.89 4.42 8.75
N ALA A 20 1.84 5.00 8.14
CA ALA A 20 1.80 6.36 7.62
C ALA A 20 1.84 7.40 8.75
N PHE A 21 1.09 7.17 9.84
CA PHE A 21 1.12 7.98 11.05
C PHE A 21 2.54 8.17 11.61
N PHE A 22 3.38 7.13 11.49
CA PHE A 22 4.79 7.17 11.91
C PHE A 22 5.75 7.80 10.89
N LYS A 23 5.32 8.12 9.67
CA LYS A 23 6.16 8.56 8.55
C LYS A 23 5.82 9.97 8.09
N THR A 24 6.02 10.96 8.95
CA THR A 24 6.09 12.36 8.53
C THR A 24 7.25 12.57 7.55
N ILE A 25 6.91 12.75 6.26
CA ILE A 25 7.61 13.40 5.13
C ILE A 25 9.03 12.92 4.73
N THR A 26 9.88 12.52 5.66
CA THR A 26 11.29 12.12 5.43
C THR A 26 11.43 10.75 4.75
N ASN A 27 10.36 9.93 4.74
CA ASN A 27 10.40 8.55 4.24
C ASN A 27 9.97 8.38 2.76
N LYS A 28 9.48 9.44 2.10
CA LYS A 28 9.01 9.39 0.71
C LYS A 28 10.13 9.01 -0.29
N LEU A 29 11.37 9.43 -0.05
CA LEU A 29 12.54 9.07 -0.88
C LEU A 29 13.09 7.66 -0.61
N ARG A 30 12.89 7.10 0.60
CA ARG A 30 13.23 5.70 0.94
C ARG A 30 12.19 4.69 0.45
N ALA A 31 11.01 5.15 0.05
CA ALA A 31 9.88 4.30 -0.34
C ALA A 31 10.13 3.54 -1.66
N THR A 32 10.83 4.13 -2.63
CA THR A 32 11.02 3.53 -3.96
C THR A 32 11.73 2.17 -3.90
N GLY A 33 12.80 2.07 -3.10
CA GLY A 33 13.51 0.80 -2.90
C GLY A 33 12.69 -0.24 -2.13
N ARG A 34 11.88 0.22 -1.16
CA ARG A 34 11.06 -0.66 -0.33
C ARG A 34 9.86 -1.23 -1.09
N VAL A 35 9.28 -0.49 -2.03
CA VAL A 35 8.21 -0.98 -2.91
C VAL A 35 8.72 -2.12 -3.79
N ALA A 36 9.88 -1.94 -4.43
CA ALA A 36 10.51 -2.99 -5.23
C ALA A 36 10.79 -4.26 -4.39
N GLN A 37 11.28 -4.09 -3.16
CA GLN A 37 11.53 -5.22 -2.24
C GLN A 37 10.24 -5.95 -1.83
N VAL A 38 9.16 -5.23 -1.53
CA VAL A 38 7.86 -5.83 -1.17
C VAL A 38 7.29 -6.62 -2.35
N ILE A 39 7.38 -6.08 -3.57
CA ILE A 39 6.93 -6.77 -4.79
C ILE A 39 7.77 -8.03 -5.02
N ALA A 40 9.09 -7.94 -4.91
CA ALA A 40 9.98 -9.10 -5.07
C ALA A 40 9.63 -10.22 -4.07
N GLN A 41 9.45 -9.88 -2.78
CA GLN A 41 9.03 -10.85 -1.76
C GLN A 41 7.66 -11.46 -2.05
N ALA A 42 6.71 -10.68 -2.56
CA ALA A 42 5.40 -11.17 -2.94
C ALA A 42 5.48 -12.17 -4.10
N ILE A 43 6.29 -11.87 -5.12
CA ILE A 43 6.55 -12.76 -6.26
C ILE A 43 7.17 -14.07 -5.78
N THR A 44 8.20 -14.03 -4.92
CA THR A 44 8.82 -15.24 -4.36
C THR A 44 7.82 -16.10 -3.60
N ARG A 45 6.94 -15.47 -2.80
CA ARG A 45 5.87 -16.19 -2.07
C ARG A 45 4.77 -16.72 -2.99
N ALA A 46 4.54 -16.09 -4.15
CA ALA A 46 3.54 -16.54 -5.12
C ALA A 46 4.00 -17.80 -5.85
N GLN A 47 5.30 -17.89 -6.15
CA GLN A 47 5.92 -19.06 -6.76
C GLN A 47 5.71 -20.33 -5.94
N THR A 48 5.63 -20.23 -4.60
CA THR A 48 5.38 -21.37 -3.71
C THR A 48 3.91 -21.77 -3.59
N LYS A 49 2.98 -20.97 -4.14
CA LYS A 49 1.52 -21.16 -4.01
C LYS A 49 0.79 -21.38 -5.34
N SER A 50 1.51 -21.70 -6.41
CA SER A 50 0.94 -21.91 -7.76
C SER A 50 0.17 -20.70 -8.31
N VAL A 51 0.52 -19.48 -7.87
CA VAL A 51 -0.08 -18.23 -8.37
C VAL A 51 0.84 -17.64 -9.44
N HIS A 52 0.26 -17.21 -10.57
CA HIS A 52 1.03 -16.68 -11.69
C HIS A 52 1.83 -15.42 -11.29
N PRO A 53 3.17 -15.40 -11.35
CA PRO A 53 4.00 -14.29 -10.87
C PRO A 53 3.64 -12.92 -11.46
N LYS A 54 3.35 -12.86 -12.77
CA LYS A 54 2.94 -11.60 -13.44
C LYS A 54 1.64 -11.01 -12.88
N VAL A 55 0.70 -11.86 -12.46
CA VAL A 55 -0.57 -11.41 -11.86
C VAL A 55 -0.29 -10.80 -10.49
N VAL A 56 0.57 -11.44 -9.70
CA VAL A 56 0.97 -10.92 -8.37
C VAL A 56 1.72 -9.59 -8.50
N ASP A 57 2.67 -9.47 -9.41
CA ASP A 57 3.37 -8.21 -9.67
C ASP A 57 2.38 -7.07 -9.98
N ARG A 58 1.44 -7.31 -10.91
CA ARG A 58 0.45 -6.30 -11.31
C ARG A 58 -0.46 -5.90 -10.14
N ILE A 59 -0.99 -6.88 -9.41
CA ILE A 59 -1.85 -6.62 -8.24
C ILE A 59 -1.10 -5.79 -7.21
N TYR A 60 0.13 -6.17 -6.85
CA TYR A 60 0.89 -5.45 -5.84
C TYR A 60 1.24 -4.02 -6.25
N ARG A 61 1.60 -3.78 -7.52
CA ARG A 61 1.85 -2.42 -8.03
C ARG A 61 0.61 -1.55 -7.96
N THR A 62 -0.51 -2.02 -8.50
CA THR A 62 -1.77 -1.28 -8.48
C THR A 62 -2.24 -1.01 -7.05
N MET A 63 -2.17 -2.02 -6.18
CA MET A 63 -2.60 -1.91 -4.79
C MET A 63 -1.70 -0.95 -3.98
N ILE A 64 -0.40 -0.88 -4.28
CA ILE A 64 0.49 0.11 -3.62
C ILE A 64 0.18 1.52 -4.11
N ALA A 65 0.02 1.72 -5.42
CA ALA A 65 -0.32 3.02 -5.99
C ALA A 65 -1.63 3.57 -5.41
N ALA A 66 -2.69 2.75 -5.41
CA ALA A 66 -4.00 3.12 -4.90
C ALA A 66 -3.98 3.53 -3.41
N LEU A 67 -3.17 2.86 -2.58
CA LEU A 67 -3.06 3.23 -1.17
C LEU A 67 -2.29 4.52 -0.95
N ILE A 68 -1.26 4.78 -1.75
CA ILE A 68 -0.54 6.06 -1.70
C ILE A 68 -1.47 7.20 -2.12
N GLU A 69 -2.25 7.00 -3.19
CA GLU A 69 -3.24 7.98 -3.65
C GLU A 69 -4.29 8.26 -2.57
N ALA A 70 -4.89 7.22 -1.98
CA ALA A 70 -5.85 7.37 -0.89
C ALA A 70 -5.27 8.11 0.33
N GLU A 71 -4.02 7.79 0.71
CA GLU A 71 -3.31 8.47 1.81
C GLU A 71 -3.08 9.96 1.49
N LEU A 72 -2.67 10.29 0.26
CA LEU A 72 -2.47 11.68 -0.17
C LEU A 72 -3.78 12.49 -0.16
N GLU A 73 -4.89 11.88 -0.60
CA GLU A 73 -6.23 12.50 -0.54
C GLU A 73 -6.66 12.77 0.90
N GLU A 74 -6.50 11.79 1.80
CA GLU A 74 -6.85 11.94 3.22
C GLU A 74 -6.04 13.06 3.88
N HIS A 75 -4.72 13.14 3.63
CA HIS A 75 -3.88 14.23 4.11
C HIS A 75 -4.28 15.61 3.54
N ALA A 76 -4.67 15.68 2.27
CA ALA A 76 -5.10 16.93 1.64
C ALA A 76 -6.38 17.46 2.30
N VAL A 77 -7.34 16.58 2.59
CA VAL A 77 -8.59 16.92 3.30
C VAL A 77 -8.29 17.43 4.71
N LEU A 78 -7.44 16.73 5.48
CA LEU A 78 -7.07 17.13 6.84
C LEU A 78 -6.37 18.49 6.87
N ASN A 79 -5.46 18.76 5.93
CA ASN A 79 -4.77 20.05 5.84
C ASN A 79 -5.72 21.20 5.42
N ALA A 80 -6.68 20.93 4.54
CA ALA A 80 -7.68 21.91 4.15
C ALA A 80 -8.62 22.29 5.32
N GLN A 81 -9.01 21.32 6.15
CA GLN A 81 -9.84 21.54 7.34
C GLN A 81 -9.10 22.33 8.42
N ALA A 82 -7.81 22.05 8.65
CA ALA A 82 -6.99 22.76 9.62
C ALA A 82 -6.68 24.22 9.23
N SER A 83 -6.82 24.59 7.95
CA SER A 83 -6.57 25.95 7.44
C SER A 83 -7.83 26.85 7.47
N HIS A 84 -8.96 26.36 7.99
CA HIS A 84 -10.24 27.07 8.08
C HIS A 84 -10.75 27.27 9.52
N THR A 85 -9.91 26.98 10.51
CA THR A 85 -10.10 27.25 11.95
C THR A 85 -8.98 28.14 12.44
#